data_AF-A0A7K2VS99-F1
#
_entry.id   AF-A0A7K2VS99-F1
#
_cell.length_a   1.000
_cell.length_b   1.000
_cell.length_c   1.000
_cell.angle_alpha   90.00
_cell.angle_beta   90.00
_cell.angle_gamma   90.00
#
_symmetry.space_group_name_H-M   'P 1'
#
loop_
_entity.id
_entity.type
_entity.pdbx_description
1 polymer ?
#
loop_
_entity_poly.entity_id
_entity_poly.type
_entity_poly.pdbx_seq_one_letter_code
_entity_poly.pdbx_strand_id
1 'polypeptide(L)'
;MHQPVPDARERVLHVAQPVDGGVARVVLDLARAQLAAGVRVVIACPGGRLATEAQEIGAEVRLWRATRSPGAALPGEVRRLARLVREVRPALVHAHSAKAGLAARLALRGRL
;
A
#
# COMPACT_ATOMS: atom_id res chain seq x y z
N MET A 1 14.67 10.86 20.68
CA MET A 1 14.59 9.75 19.72
C MET A 1 14.92 10.34 18.34
N HIS A 2 16.15 10.17 17.86
CA HIS A 2 16.54 10.64 16.54
C HIS A 2 16.07 9.61 15.52
N GLN A 3 14.96 9.88 14.84
CA GLN A 3 14.52 9.06 13.73
C GLN A 3 15.42 9.45 12.53
N PRO A 4 16.18 8.52 11.94
CA PRO A 4 17.03 8.84 10.80
C PRO A 4 16.16 9.41 9.67
N VAL A 5 16.71 10.40 8.97
CA VAL A 5 16.07 10.96 7.77
C VAL A 5 15.97 9.84 6.74
N PRO A 6 14.78 9.55 6.18
CA PRO A 6 14.61 8.54 5.15
C PRO A 6 15.61 8.77 4.01
N ASP A 7 16.28 7.72 3.55
CA ASP A 7 17.04 7.80 2.30
C ASP A 7 16.07 8.25 1.19
N ALA A 8 16.48 9.18 0.33
CA ALA A 8 15.69 9.66 -0.82
C ALA A 8 15.23 8.53 -1.79
N ARG A 9 15.71 7.30 -1.57
CA ARG A 9 15.32 6.08 -2.27
C ARG A 9 14.29 5.22 -1.54
N GLU A 10 13.96 5.50 -0.28
CA GLU A 10 12.99 4.71 0.48
C GLU A 10 11.58 4.86 -0.11
N ARG A 11 11.06 3.73 -0.61
CA ARG A 11 9.68 3.59 -1.08
C ARG A 11 8.87 2.88 -0.02
N VAL A 12 7.77 3.50 0.39
CA VAL A 12 6.74 2.86 1.22
C VAL A 12 5.61 2.40 0.31
N LEU A 13 5.23 1.12 0.42
CA LEU A 13 4.06 0.56 -0.24
C LEU A 13 2.93 0.41 0.77
N HIS A 14 1.91 1.26 0.68
CA HIS A 14 0.64 1.06 1.36
C HIS A 14 -0.23 0.09 0.58
N VAL A 15 -0.82 -0.89 1.27
CA VAL A 15 -1.74 -1.84 0.65
C VAL A 15 -3.08 -1.72 1.35
N ALA A 16 -4.15 -1.38 0.62
CA ALA A 16 -5.44 -1.07 1.23
C ALA A 16 -6.60 -1.71 0.48
N GLN A 17 -7.51 -2.29 1.27
CA GLN A 17 -8.89 -2.65 0.90
C GLN A 17 -9.65 -2.80 2.23
N PRO A 18 -10.67 -1.99 2.57
CA PRO A 18 -11.47 -1.08 1.72
C PRO A 18 -10.74 0.16 1.16
N VAL A 19 -11.38 0.85 0.20
CA VAL A 19 -10.91 2.09 -0.46
C VAL A 19 -11.68 3.34 -0.03
N ASP A 20 -12.42 3.24 1.07
CA ASP A 20 -13.28 4.27 1.63
C ASP A 20 -13.20 4.31 3.17
N GLY A 21 -13.98 5.21 3.78
CA GLY A 21 -14.10 5.33 5.22
C GLY A 21 -12.80 5.66 5.95
N GLY A 22 -12.67 5.18 7.19
CA GLY A 22 -11.51 5.44 8.04
C GLY A 22 -10.20 4.92 7.48
N VAL A 23 -10.22 3.80 6.74
CA VAL A 23 -9.02 3.25 6.08
C VAL A 23 -8.50 4.23 5.04
N ALA A 24 -9.37 4.72 4.15
CA ALA A 24 -8.94 5.67 3.12
C ALA A 24 -8.38 6.95 3.74
N ARG A 25 -9.04 7.50 4.77
CA ARG A 25 -8.56 8.69 5.49
C ARG A 25 -7.17 8.48 6.07
N VAL A 26 -6.97 7.41 6.83
CA VAL A 26 -5.67 7.12 7.47
C VAL A 26 -4.57 6.91 6.42
N VAL A 27 -4.85 6.18 5.34
CA VAL A 27 -3.87 5.98 4.26
C VAL A 27 -3.45 7.31 3.64
N LEU A 28 -4.40 8.20 3.37
CA LEU A 28 -4.12 9.51 2.75
C LEU A 28 -3.39 10.45 3.72
N ASP A 29 -3.75 10.47 4.99
CA ASP A 29 -3.08 11.29 6.01
C ASP A 29 -1.61 10.86 6.17
N LEU A 30 -1.36 9.55 6.23
CA LEU A 30 0.00 9.01 6.27
C LEU A 30 0.77 9.31 4.99
N ALA A 31 0.14 9.14 3.83
CA ALA A 31 0.77 9.42 2.54
C ALA A 31 1.16 10.90 2.41
N ARG A 32 0.29 11.84 2.83
CA ARG A 32 0.61 13.28 2.85
C ARG A 32 1.82 13.57 3.73
N ALA A 33 1.84 13.02 4.94
CA ALA A 33 2.96 13.23 5.88
C ALA A 33 4.28 12.66 5.33
N GLN A 34 4.24 11.47 4.74
CA GLN A 34 5.41 10.82 4.14
C GLN A 34 5.93 11.58 2.93
N LEU A 35 5.04 12.00 2.01
CA LEU A 35 5.42 12.80 0.86
C LEU A 35 6.03 14.14 1.28
N ALA A 36 5.46 14.81 2.28
CA ALA A 36 6.03 16.04 2.85
C ALA A 36 7.41 15.81 3.50
N ALA A 37 7.68 14.60 3.99
CA ALA A 37 8.98 14.19 4.51
C ALA A 37 9.96 13.69 3.42
N GLY A 38 9.60 13.77 2.14
CA GLY A 38 10.44 13.34 1.01
C GLY A 38 10.45 11.82 0.75
N VAL A 39 9.58 11.05 1.40
CA VAL A 39 9.43 9.62 1.18
C VAL A 39 8.64 9.37 -0.11
N ARG A 40 9.06 8.38 -0.90
CA ARG A 40 8.31 7.98 -2.09
C ARG A 40 7.16 7.06 -1.68
N VAL A 41 5.92 7.48 -1.93
CA VAL A 41 4.74 6.73 -1.52
C VAL A 41 4.09 6.03 -2.71
N VAL A 42 3.86 4.72 -2.57
CA VAL A 42 3.07 3.92 -3.51
C VAL A 42 1.87 3.34 -2.78
N ILE A 43 0.68 3.47 -3.37
CA ILE A 43 -0.58 2.92 -2.82
C ILE A 43 -1.11 1.84 -3.75
N ALA A 44 -1.13 0.60 -3.26
CA ALA A 44 -1.76 -0.54 -3.91
C ALA A 44 -3.20 -0.71 -3.42
N CYS A 45 -4.18 -0.43 -4.28
CA CYS A 45 -5.61 -0.59 -3.96
C CYS A 45 -6.44 -0.99 -5.19
N PRO A 46 -7.70 -1.44 -5.01
CA PRO A 46 -8.61 -1.76 -6.12
C PRO A 46 -9.09 -0.58 -6.99
N GLY A 47 -8.68 0.65 -6.70
CA GLY A 47 -9.15 1.87 -7.37
C GLY A 47 -10.11 2.68 -6.49
N GLY A 48 -11.02 3.42 -7.12
CA GLY A 48 -12.02 4.23 -6.43
C GLY A 48 -11.45 5.48 -5.77
N ARG A 49 -12.20 6.02 -4.80
CA ARG A 49 -11.91 7.32 -4.17
C ARG A 49 -10.49 7.41 -3.59
N LEU A 50 -10.02 6.36 -2.90
CA LEU A 50 -8.65 6.32 -2.39
C LEU A 50 -7.60 6.47 -3.49
N ALA A 51 -7.78 5.82 -4.65
CA ALA A 51 -6.86 5.95 -5.78
C ALA A 51 -6.84 7.38 -6.33
N THR A 52 -8.01 7.98 -6.54
CA THR A 52 -8.14 9.34 -7.06
C THR A 52 -7.46 10.34 -6.13
N GLU A 53 -7.82 10.35 -4.85
CA GLU A 53 -7.26 11.28 -3.87
C GLU A 53 -5.75 11.05 -3.65
N ALA A 54 -5.28 9.80 -3.73
CA ALA A 54 -3.86 9.47 -3.66
C ALA A 54 -3.07 10.10 -4.82
N GLN A 55 -3.61 10.05 -6.04
CA GLN A 55 -2.96 10.66 -7.21
C GLN A 55 -2.93 12.18 -7.10
N GLU A 56 -4.01 12.80 -6.60
CA GLU A 56 -4.11 14.25 -6.39
C GLU A 56 -3.05 14.78 -5.43
N ILE A 57 -2.67 13.99 -4.41
CA ILE A 57 -1.63 14.37 -3.46
C ILE A 57 -0.21 14.02 -3.94
N GLY A 58 -0.06 13.45 -5.13
CA GLY A 58 1.23 13.09 -5.71
C GLY A 58 1.76 11.70 -5.34
N ALA A 59 0.96 10.83 -4.74
CA ALA A 59 1.35 9.43 -4.51
C ALA A 59 1.21 8.61 -5.81
N GLU A 60 2.10 7.63 -5.98
CA GLU A 60 1.98 6.66 -7.06
C GLU A 60 0.87 5.65 -6.72
N VAL A 61 -0.02 5.35 -7.66
CA VAL A 61 -1.08 4.35 -7.46
C VAL A 61 -0.84 3.12 -8.33
N ARG A 62 -0.94 1.94 -7.72
CA ARG A 62 -0.89 0.64 -8.39
C ARG A 62 -2.21 -0.10 -8.17
N LEU A 63 -2.80 -0.59 -9.26
CA LEU A 63 -4.06 -1.31 -9.17
C LEU A 63 -3.85 -2.72 -8.62
N TRP A 64 -4.22 -2.92 -7.36
CA TRP A 64 -4.31 -4.24 -6.74
C TRP A 64 -5.78 -4.65 -6.67
N ARG A 65 -6.28 -5.29 -7.74
CA ARG A 65 -7.67 -5.75 -7.87
C ARG A 65 -7.98 -6.83 -6.83
N ALA A 66 -8.41 -6.43 -5.64
CA ALA A 66 -8.75 -7.28 -4.52
C ALA A 66 -10.21 -7.10 -4.08
N THR A 67 -10.88 -8.19 -3.74
CA THR A 67 -12.20 -8.16 -3.11
C THR A 67 -12.10 -7.76 -1.64
N ARG A 68 -13.22 -7.32 -1.05
CA ARG A 68 -13.24 -6.84 0.35
C ARG A 68 -12.90 -7.94 1.36
N SER A 69 -13.42 -9.14 1.16
CA SER A 69 -13.27 -10.27 2.08
C SER A 69 -12.36 -11.35 1.50
N PRO A 70 -11.63 -12.13 2.33
CA PRO A 70 -10.96 -13.35 1.89
C PRO A 70 -11.96 -14.32 1.22
N GLY A 71 -11.52 -15.03 0.19
CA GLY A 71 -12.33 -15.98 -0.56
C GLY A 71 -11.55 -16.60 -1.71
N ALA A 72 -12.25 -17.21 -2.67
CA ALA A 72 -11.63 -17.93 -3.81
C ALA A 72 -10.67 -17.07 -4.65
N ALA A 73 -10.83 -15.73 -4.64
CA ALA A 73 -9.94 -14.81 -5.36
C ALA A 73 -8.56 -14.60 -4.67
N LEU A 74 -8.42 -14.97 -3.39
CA LEU A 74 -7.24 -14.64 -2.58
C LEU A 74 -5.90 -15.11 -3.20
N PRO A 75 -5.76 -16.34 -3.72
CA PRO A 75 -4.50 -16.75 -4.34
C PRO A 75 -4.10 -15.85 -5.54
N GLY A 76 -5.07 -15.39 -6.33
CA GLY A 76 -4.83 -14.45 -7.42
C GLY A 76 -4.40 -13.08 -6.92
N GLU A 77 -5.02 -12.60 -5.86
CA GLU A 77 -4.71 -11.31 -5.23
C GLU A 77 -3.33 -11.30 -4.58
N VAL A 78 -2.95 -12.39 -3.90
CA VAL A 78 -1.61 -12.59 -3.34
C VAL A 78 -0.56 -12.58 -4.45
N ARG A 79 -0.80 -13.31 -5.56
CA ARG A 79 0.13 -13.32 -6.70
C ARG A 79 0.30 -11.93 -7.32
N ARG A 80 -0.79 -11.18 -7.49
CA ARG A 80 -0.74 -9.79 -7.99
C ARG A 80 0.04 -8.89 -7.03
N LEU A 81 -0.20 -9.01 -5.72
CA LEU A 81 0.52 -8.22 -4.74
C LEU A 81 2.02 -8.56 -4.71
N ALA A 82 2.38 -9.84 -4.75
CA ALA A 82 3.77 -10.27 -4.82
C ALA A 82 4.49 -9.74 -6.07
N ARG A 83 3.79 -9.65 -7.20
CA ARG A 83 4.31 -9.01 -8.42
C ARG A 83 4.54 -7.52 -8.19
N LEU A 84 3.56 -6.79 -7.64
CA LEU A 84 3.70 -5.37 -7.33
C LEU A 84 4.86 -5.09 -6.38
N VAL A 85 5.03 -5.90 -5.33
CA VAL A 85 6.17 -5.75 -4.40
C VAL A 85 7.50 -5.90 -5.15
N ARG A 86 7.64 -6.88 -6.06
CA ARG A 86 8.87 -7.07 -6.84
C ARG A 86 9.15 -5.94 -7.83
N GLU A 87 8.11 -5.34 -8.40
CA GLU A 87 8.22 -4.22 -9.33
C GLU A 87 8.54 -2.92 -8.60
N VAL A 88 7.82 -2.63 -7.51
CA VAL A 88 7.99 -1.42 -6.69
C VAL A 88 9.27 -1.46 -5.86
N ARG A 89 9.71 -2.65 -5.42
CA ARG A 89 10.83 -2.85 -4.49
C ARG A 89 10.77 -1.90 -3.28
N PRO A 90 9.69 -1.95 -2.48
CA PRO A 90 9.55 -1.07 -1.33
C PRO A 90 10.54 -1.48 -0.23
N ALA A 91 10.96 -0.51 0.59
CA ALA A 91 11.69 -0.77 1.83
C ALA A 91 10.73 -1.14 2.97
N LEU A 92 9.48 -0.66 2.90
CA LEU A 92 8.44 -0.93 3.90
C LEU A 92 7.10 -1.21 3.21
N VAL A 93 6.40 -2.23 3.69
CA VAL A 93 5.00 -2.50 3.31
C VAL A 93 4.11 -2.25 4.52
N HIS A 94 3.16 -1.33 4.38
CA HIS A 94 2.15 -1.04 5.41
C HIS A 94 0.78 -1.48 4.91
N ALA A 95 0.31 -2.61 5.43
CA ALA A 95 -0.98 -3.20 5.07
C ALA A 95 -2.11 -2.70 5.97
N HIS A 96 -3.16 -2.16 5.36
CA HIS A 96 -4.32 -1.56 6.04
C HIS A 96 -5.54 -2.46 5.91
N SER A 97 -6.06 -2.92 7.05
CA SER A 97 -7.12 -3.94 7.22
C SER A 97 -6.63 -5.39 7.35
N ALA A 98 -7.51 -6.24 7.88
CA ALA A 98 -7.28 -7.68 7.96
C ALA A 98 -7.05 -8.32 6.57
N LYS A 99 -7.76 -7.84 5.54
CA LYS A 99 -7.65 -8.35 4.17
C LYS A 99 -6.28 -8.05 3.57
N ALA A 100 -5.85 -6.79 3.63
CA ALA A 100 -4.53 -6.40 3.15
C ALA A 100 -3.43 -7.09 3.94
N GLY A 101 -3.58 -7.18 5.28
CA GLY A 101 -2.61 -7.83 6.15
C GLY A 101 -2.41 -9.31 5.82
N LEU A 102 -3.49 -10.06 5.59
CA LEU A 102 -3.40 -11.46 5.16
C LEU A 102 -2.68 -11.58 3.80
N ALA A 103 -3.11 -10.80 2.81
CA ALA A 103 -2.51 -10.87 1.48
C ALA A 103 -1.02 -10.49 1.48
N ALA A 104 -0.64 -9.44 2.21
CA ALA A 104 0.73 -8.97 2.33
C ALA A 104 1.62 -10.05 2.98
N ARG A 105 1.20 -10.63 4.10
CA ARG A 105 1.96 -11.71 4.76
C ARG A 105 2.18 -12.91 3.84
N LEU A 106 1.16 -13.33 3.09
CA LEU A 106 1.27 -14.45 2.15
C LEU A 106 2.13 -14.13 0.92
N ALA A 107 2.12 -12.87 0.46
CA ALA A 107 2.92 -12.40 -0.66
C ALA A 107 4.40 -12.27 -0.30
N LEU A 108 4.68 -11.77 0.90
CA LEU A 108 6.04 -11.48 1.38
C LEU A 108 6.72 -12.71 1.99
N ARG A 109 5.98 -13.55 2.72
CA ARG A 109 6.50 -14.74 3.42
C ARG A 109 7.72 -14.43 4.28
N GLY A 110 7.69 -13.32 5.01
CA GLY A 110 8.79 -12.87 5.87
C GLY A 110 9.97 -12.22 5.13
N ARG A 111 9.83 -11.92 3.84
CA ARG A 111 10.83 -11.16 3.08
C ARG A 111 10.46 -9.69 3.09
N LEU A 112 11.27 -8.87 3.74
CA LEU A 112 11.45 -7.41 3.62
C LEU A 112 12.40 -6.97 4.73
#